data_AF-A0A956UCL7-F1
#
_entry.id   AF-A0A956UCL7-F1
#
_cell.length_a   1.000
_cell.length_b   1.000
_cell.length_c   1.000
_cell.angle_alpha   90.00
_cell.angle_beta   90.00
_cell.angle_gamma   90.00
#
_symmetry.space_group_name_H-M   'P 1'
#
loop_
_entity.id
_entity.type
_entity.pdbx_description
1 polymer ?
#
loop_
_entity_poly.entity_id
_entity_poly.type
_entity_poly.pdbx_seq_one_letter_code
_entity_poly.pdbx_strand_id
1 'polypeptide(L)'
;MKAQLTLLATTLLLAALPGPALAKKSTEPVSRPVAEQPVQWSSIIVRSTCKPRPVKGTEGKWNLVYELEVANFRGEKVEIDKLEIFDPKSKSSLLKLSGKNLKSVMTCVAAPHERTYLNPGETGIIWVNIAVDKIEGVLSLDHRFELKGKDGKKQDNFELSIDLEDAVKIGPPLTGKNWLAMGGYSGILGHRRALMPIGNRLVLSQRYAIDWIKFDKDWHTFKPDGSWKQERDSVCYGEPLLAVTDGVIVGAVDKFEDQPNFVEGTDMGYPGGNCITLKMDNGYYAFYAHLKPGSLKVKTGERVKRGQVIGLVGNSGHSFEPHLHFHMSDSPGILLGNGIPYVFDKFEYLGEATDLKRYNTNKPRKEPAPKKLLKSAEQRQLELPAEGSIVNFEP
;
A
#
# COMPACT_ATOMS: atom_id res chain seq x y z
N MET A 1 19.57 50.54 -56.65
CA MET A 1 19.99 51.70 -55.84
C MET A 1 19.61 51.43 -54.39
N LYS A 2 20.61 51.36 -53.52
CA LYS A 2 20.65 51.64 -52.07
C LYS A 2 19.58 51.02 -51.13
N ALA A 3 20.15 50.33 -50.13
CA ALA A 3 19.55 49.82 -48.92
C ALA A 3 18.84 50.88 -48.07
N GLN A 4 17.90 50.43 -47.24
CA GLN A 4 17.76 50.94 -45.88
C GLN A 4 17.36 49.78 -44.96
N LEU A 5 18.37 49.30 -44.23
CA LEU A 5 18.26 48.35 -43.13
C LEU A 5 17.87 49.16 -41.89
N THR A 6 16.64 49.01 -41.42
CA THR A 6 16.19 49.67 -40.18
C THR A 6 16.73 48.90 -38.99
N LEU A 7 17.79 49.41 -38.39
CA LEU A 7 18.40 48.90 -37.16
C LEU A 7 17.54 49.34 -35.97
N LEU A 8 16.65 48.48 -35.46
CA LEU A 8 16.09 48.68 -34.13
C LEU A 8 17.13 48.20 -33.11
N ALA A 9 17.75 49.16 -32.41
CA ALA A 9 18.60 48.89 -31.28
C ALA A 9 17.75 48.38 -30.10
N THR A 10 17.73 47.07 -29.90
CA THR A 10 17.21 46.48 -28.66
C THR A 10 18.29 46.62 -27.60
N THR A 11 18.11 47.57 -26.68
CA THR A 11 18.96 47.74 -25.50
C THR A 11 18.83 46.48 -24.64
N LEU A 12 19.84 45.61 -24.69
CA LEU A 12 19.93 44.45 -23.82
C LEU A 12 20.26 44.98 -22.41
N LEU A 13 19.25 45.05 -21.54
CA LEU A 13 19.49 45.27 -20.12
C LEU A 13 20.18 44.01 -19.59
N LEU A 14 21.51 44.04 -19.44
CA LEU A 14 22.22 43.04 -18.65
C LEU A 14 21.74 43.20 -17.21
N ALA A 15 20.75 42.40 -16.80
CA ALA A 15 20.51 42.16 -15.40
C ALA A 15 21.75 41.45 -14.86
N ALA A 16 22.54 42.16 -14.05
CA ALA A 16 23.60 41.54 -13.27
C ALA A 16 22.96 40.45 -12.39
N LEU A 17 23.14 39.19 -12.76
CA LEU A 17 22.79 38.08 -11.88
C LEU A 17 23.61 38.26 -10.60
N PRO A 18 22.99 38.25 -9.40
CA PRO A 18 23.77 38.21 -8.17
C PRO A 18 24.59 36.92 -8.20
N GLY A 19 25.91 37.04 -8.04
CA GLY A 19 26.79 35.88 -7.89
C GLY A 19 26.27 34.95 -6.79
N PRO A 20 26.64 33.65 -6.81
CA PRO A 20 26.16 32.69 -5.84
C PRO A 20 26.42 33.24 -4.44
N ALA A 21 25.35 33.45 -3.67
CA ALA A 21 25.46 33.89 -2.29
C ALA A 21 26.25 32.81 -1.54
N LEU A 22 27.52 33.09 -1.25
CA LEU A 22 28.30 32.30 -0.30
C LEU A 22 27.47 32.23 0.98
N ALA A 23 27.08 31.01 1.37
CA ALA A 23 26.33 30.77 2.58
C ALA A 23 27.04 31.49 3.75
N LYS A 24 26.36 32.44 4.39
CA LYS A 24 26.88 33.09 5.59
C LYS A 24 27.20 31.99 6.60
N LYS A 25 28.47 31.88 7.00
CA LYS A 25 28.87 31.03 8.14
C LYS A 25 27.94 31.36 9.29
N SER A 26 27.33 30.33 9.88
CA SER A 26 26.53 30.50 11.10
C SER A 26 27.37 31.24 12.14
N THR A 27 26.79 32.29 12.70
CA THR A 27 27.36 33.07 13.81
C THR A 27 26.79 32.61 15.15
N GLU A 28 25.98 31.56 15.17
CA GLU A 28 25.51 30.97 16.42
C GLU A 28 26.70 30.38 17.18
N PRO A 29 26.89 30.72 18.46
CA PRO A 29 27.91 30.09 19.28
C PRO A 29 27.65 28.59 19.31
N VAL A 30 28.68 27.79 19.02
CA VAL A 30 28.65 26.33 19.14
C VAL A 30 28.60 25.98 20.62
N SER A 31 27.43 26.10 21.25
CA SER A 31 27.21 25.74 22.66
C SER A 31 26.72 24.31 22.82
N ARG A 32 26.91 23.45 21.81
CA ARG A 32 26.65 22.01 21.98
C ARG A 32 27.84 21.40 22.73
N PRO A 33 27.64 20.66 23.81
CA PRO A 33 28.68 19.86 24.45
C PRO A 33 29.01 18.68 23.51
N VAL A 34 29.73 18.94 22.42
CA VAL A 34 30.02 17.94 21.37
C VAL A 34 31.14 16.99 21.82
N ALA A 35 31.96 17.38 22.81
CA ALA A 35 33.15 16.63 23.22
C ALA A 35 32.95 15.70 24.43
N GLU A 36 31.84 15.80 25.16
CA GLU A 36 31.65 15.07 26.43
C GLU A 36 30.90 13.74 26.27
N GLN A 37 30.24 13.52 25.11
CA GLN A 37 29.55 12.26 24.84
C GLN A 37 30.25 11.49 23.71
N PRO A 38 30.56 10.20 23.92
CA PRO A 38 31.14 9.39 22.85
C PRO A 38 30.15 9.29 21.68
N VAL A 39 30.68 9.27 20.46
CA VAL A 39 29.87 9.04 19.26
C VAL A 39 29.18 7.70 19.38
N GLN A 40 27.85 7.69 19.26
CA GLN A 40 27.08 6.45 19.15
C GLN A 40 27.14 5.96 17.70
N TRP A 41 27.92 4.91 17.48
CA TRP A 41 28.04 4.26 16.18
C TRP A 41 26.95 3.22 16.00
N SER A 42 26.10 3.39 14.99
CA SER A 42 25.11 2.37 14.61
C SER A 42 25.78 1.26 13.81
N SER A 43 25.35 0.03 14.07
CA SER A 43 25.72 -1.15 13.29
C SER A 43 24.91 -1.30 12.01
N ILE A 44 23.71 -0.71 11.96
CA ILE A 44 22.82 -0.63 10.79
C ILE A 44 22.27 0.79 10.63
N ILE A 45 21.87 1.14 9.42
CA ILE A 45 21.06 2.34 9.17
C ILE A 45 19.62 1.90 9.02
N VAL A 46 18.71 2.53 9.77
CA VAL A 46 17.27 2.24 9.72
C VAL A 46 16.52 3.48 9.26
N ARG A 47 15.58 3.29 8.34
CA ARG A 47 14.63 4.31 7.88
C ARG A 47 13.25 3.67 7.76
N SER A 48 12.20 4.48 7.79
CA SER A 48 10.87 4.00 7.42
C SER A 48 10.41 4.59 6.09
N THR A 49 9.63 3.82 5.34
CA THR A 49 9.02 4.23 4.08
C THR A 49 7.88 5.24 4.27
N CYS A 50 7.28 5.29 5.47
CA CYS A 50 6.21 6.21 5.82
C CYS A 50 6.13 6.43 7.34
N LYS A 51 5.34 7.41 7.77
CA LYS A 51 4.84 7.44 9.14
C LYS A 51 3.62 6.53 9.21
N PRO A 52 3.58 5.51 10.07
CA PRO A 52 2.42 4.64 10.15
C PRO A 52 1.23 5.44 10.64
N ARG A 53 0.08 5.23 9.99
CA ARG A 53 -1.20 5.81 10.37
C ARG A 53 -2.09 4.69 10.93
N PRO A 54 -2.70 4.86 12.12
CA PRO A 54 -3.56 3.84 12.71
C PRO A 54 -4.77 3.50 11.82
N VAL A 55 -5.09 2.21 11.72
CA VAL A 55 -6.32 1.75 11.07
C VAL A 55 -6.96 0.63 11.87
N LYS A 56 -8.27 0.68 12.05
CA LYS A 56 -9.02 -0.37 12.76
C LYS A 56 -9.41 -1.49 11.80
N GLY A 57 -9.09 -2.71 12.17
CA GLY A 57 -9.37 -3.92 11.39
C GLY A 57 -10.62 -4.67 11.84
N THR A 58 -11.14 -5.56 10.99
CA THR A 58 -12.30 -6.43 11.33
C THR A 58 -12.01 -7.45 12.44
N GLU A 59 -10.73 -7.72 12.74
CA GLU A 59 -10.30 -8.49 13.91
C GLU A 59 -10.44 -7.72 15.23
N GLY A 60 -10.90 -6.47 15.20
CA GLY A 60 -11.17 -5.65 16.37
C GLY A 60 -9.93 -4.95 16.95
N LYS A 61 -8.81 -4.95 16.21
CA LYS A 61 -7.55 -4.32 16.63
C LYS A 61 -7.22 -3.08 15.82
N TRP A 62 -6.45 -2.19 16.43
CA TRP A 62 -5.75 -1.11 15.75
C TRP A 62 -4.44 -1.60 15.18
N ASN A 63 -4.20 -1.31 13.91
CA ASN A 63 -3.03 -1.73 13.15
C ASN A 63 -2.15 -0.53 12.80
N LEU A 64 -0.85 -0.65 13.03
CA LEU A 64 0.18 0.26 12.52
C LEU A 64 1.02 -0.48 11.48
N VAL A 65 0.89 -0.04 10.23
CA VAL A 65 1.37 -0.76 9.05
C VAL A 65 2.39 0.11 8.33
N TYR A 66 3.62 -0.39 8.24
CA TYR A 66 4.75 0.33 7.67
C TYR A 66 5.91 -0.62 7.38
N GLU A 67 6.95 -0.08 6.75
CA GLU A 67 8.14 -0.82 6.39
C GLU A 67 9.38 -0.14 6.95
N LEU A 68 10.35 -0.95 7.40
CA LEU A 68 11.66 -0.49 7.81
C LEU A 68 12.69 -0.89 6.76
N GLU A 69 13.33 0.09 6.15
CA GLU A 69 14.53 -0.09 5.34
C GLU A 69 15.73 -0.19 6.27
N VAL A 70 16.42 -1.32 6.25
CA VAL A 70 17.59 -1.60 7.09
C VAL A 70 18.78 -1.86 6.20
N ALA A 71 19.80 -1.01 6.27
CA ALA A 71 21.01 -1.11 5.45
C ALA A 71 22.23 -1.43 6.31
N ASN A 72 23.05 -2.38 5.86
CA ASN A 72 24.33 -2.70 6.48
C ASN A 72 25.46 -1.91 5.82
N PHE A 73 25.98 -0.90 6.52
CA PHE A 73 27.14 -0.10 6.09
C PHE A 73 28.48 -0.60 6.67
N ARG A 74 28.48 -1.71 7.41
CA ARG A 74 29.71 -2.29 7.95
C ARG A 74 30.42 -3.11 6.88
N GLY A 75 31.75 -3.21 7.00
CA GLY A 75 32.57 -4.11 6.19
C GLY A 75 32.43 -5.60 6.54
N GLU A 76 31.39 -5.98 7.28
CA GLU A 76 31.12 -7.36 7.68
C GLU A 76 29.62 -7.70 7.67
N LYS A 77 29.31 -9.00 7.68
CA LYS A 77 27.94 -9.49 7.87
C LYS A 77 27.37 -9.04 9.21
N VAL A 78 26.13 -8.55 9.20
CA VAL A 78 25.34 -8.26 10.40
C VAL A 78 24.09 -9.15 10.40
N GLU A 79 23.88 -9.88 11.48
CA GLU A 79 22.67 -10.64 11.74
C GLU A 79 21.75 -9.86 12.68
N ILE A 80 20.46 -9.82 12.36
CA ILE A 80 19.41 -9.25 13.20
C ILE A 80 18.80 -10.42 13.98
N ASP A 81 19.17 -10.55 15.25
CA ASP A 81 18.70 -11.63 16.13
C ASP A 81 17.25 -11.37 16.55
N LYS A 82 16.94 -10.11 16.87
CA LYS A 82 15.63 -9.68 17.39
C LYS A 82 15.33 -8.22 17.05
N LEU A 83 14.05 -7.94 16.82
CA LEU A 83 13.47 -6.60 16.77
C LEU A 83 12.33 -6.54 17.79
N GLU A 84 12.39 -5.58 18.70
CA GLU A 84 11.31 -5.27 19.64
C GLU A 84 10.87 -3.82 19.46
N ILE A 85 9.56 -3.60 19.40
CA ILE A 85 8.97 -2.28 19.17
C ILE A 85 8.13 -1.90 20.39
N PHE A 86 8.34 -0.71 20.93
CA PHE A 86 7.70 -0.25 22.16
C PHE A 86 7.01 1.10 21.96
N ASP A 87 5.99 1.34 22.78
CA ASP A 87 5.56 2.70 23.08
C ASP A 87 6.56 3.32 24.07
N PRO A 88 7.30 4.39 23.69
CA PRO A 88 8.30 4.98 24.57
C PRO A 88 7.69 5.64 25.81
N LYS A 89 6.42 6.05 25.76
CA LYS A 89 5.73 6.69 26.89
C LYS A 89 5.38 5.67 27.98
N SER A 90 4.68 4.60 27.62
CA SER A 90 4.31 3.55 28.59
C SER A 90 5.40 2.51 28.83
N LYS A 91 6.42 2.46 27.96
CA LYS A 91 7.44 1.39 27.88
C LYS A 91 6.86 0.01 27.57
N SER A 92 5.62 -0.05 27.11
CA SER A 92 4.96 -1.31 26.76
C SER A 92 5.52 -1.86 25.45
N SER A 93 5.86 -3.15 25.44
CA SER A 93 6.24 -3.87 24.21
C SER A 93 4.99 -4.07 23.35
N LEU A 94 5.00 -3.52 22.14
CA LEU A 94 3.91 -3.61 21.17
C LEU A 94 4.10 -4.76 20.17
N LEU A 95 5.36 -5.06 19.80
CA LEU A 95 5.69 -6.17 18.89
C LEU A 95 7.07 -6.75 19.20
N LYS A 96 7.19 -8.09 19.11
CA LYS A 96 8.44 -8.84 19.25
C LYS A 96 8.63 -9.77 18.07
N LEU A 97 9.74 -9.62 17.36
CA LEU A 97 10.12 -10.44 16.21
C LEU A 97 11.49 -11.06 16.46
N SER A 98 11.59 -12.38 16.37
CA SER A 98 12.86 -13.12 16.40
C SER A 98 12.73 -14.44 15.65
N GLY A 99 13.85 -15.07 15.31
CA GLY A 99 13.90 -16.38 14.66
C GLY A 99 13.00 -16.44 13.42
N LYS A 100 12.11 -17.45 13.36
CA LYS A 100 11.21 -17.66 12.22
C LYS A 100 10.24 -16.50 11.98
N ASN A 101 9.80 -15.79 13.02
CA ASN A 101 8.85 -14.68 12.90
C ASN A 101 9.52 -13.44 12.29
N LEU A 102 10.77 -13.15 12.66
CA LEU A 102 11.52 -12.07 12.01
C LEU A 102 11.86 -12.45 10.57
N LYS A 103 12.28 -13.70 10.36
CA LYS A 103 12.62 -14.24 9.04
C LYS A 103 11.44 -14.18 8.05
N SER A 104 10.22 -14.46 8.50
CA SER A 104 9.04 -14.45 7.63
C SER A 104 8.60 -13.04 7.20
N VAL A 105 9.00 -12.00 7.95
CA VAL A 105 8.63 -10.60 7.69
C VAL A 105 9.80 -9.76 7.20
N MET A 106 10.95 -10.36 6.91
CA MET A 106 12.11 -9.67 6.35
C MET A 106 12.35 -10.11 4.91
N THR A 107 12.59 -9.15 4.02
CA THR A 107 12.97 -9.38 2.62
C THR A 107 14.31 -8.72 2.35
N CYS A 108 15.33 -9.49 1.98
CA CYS A 108 16.59 -8.91 1.53
C CYS A 108 16.51 -8.58 0.04
N VAL A 109 16.85 -7.33 -0.32
CA VAL A 109 16.74 -6.85 -1.71
C VAL A 109 17.69 -7.59 -2.64
N ALA A 110 18.92 -7.86 -2.19
CA ALA A 110 19.94 -8.54 -2.99
C ALA A 110 19.67 -10.05 -3.18
N ALA A 111 18.89 -10.65 -2.29
CA ALA A 111 18.53 -12.07 -2.36
C ALA A 111 17.19 -12.26 -1.65
N PRO A 112 16.07 -12.34 -2.38
CA PRO A 112 14.71 -12.37 -1.81
C PRO A 112 14.38 -13.69 -1.07
N HIS A 113 15.38 -14.52 -0.78
CA HIS A 113 15.24 -15.66 0.12
C HIS A 113 15.09 -15.19 1.57
N GLU A 114 14.33 -15.95 2.34
CA GLU A 114 14.14 -15.69 3.75
C GLU A 114 15.48 -15.77 4.51
N ARG A 115 15.92 -14.65 5.09
CA ARG A 115 17.06 -14.58 6.01
C ARG A 115 16.94 -13.35 6.91
N THR A 116 17.65 -13.38 8.03
CA THR A 116 17.69 -12.28 9.02
C THR A 116 19.06 -11.62 9.09
N TYR A 117 19.89 -11.76 8.05
CA TYR A 117 21.21 -11.14 8.00
C TYR A 117 21.42 -10.36 6.70
N LEU A 118 22.31 -9.39 6.77
CA LEU A 118 22.74 -8.53 5.67
C LEU A 118 24.26 -8.62 5.53
N ASN A 119 24.75 -8.91 4.33
CA ASN A 119 26.15 -8.74 3.97
C ASN A 119 26.49 -7.24 3.82
N PRO A 120 27.78 -6.86 3.74
CA PRO A 120 28.18 -5.48 3.51
C PRO A 120 27.49 -4.86 2.28
N GLY A 121 26.90 -3.68 2.45
CA GLY A 121 26.20 -2.95 1.39
C GLY A 121 24.80 -3.47 1.07
N GLU A 122 24.35 -4.58 1.67
CA GLU A 122 23.00 -5.08 1.45
C GLU A 122 21.96 -4.28 2.24
N THR A 123 20.76 -4.21 1.67
CA THR A 123 19.57 -3.62 2.29
C THR A 123 18.49 -4.69 2.44
N GLY A 124 17.80 -4.66 3.57
CA GLY A 124 16.62 -5.45 3.85
C GLY A 124 15.42 -4.56 4.13
N ILE A 125 14.24 -5.07 3.82
CA ILE A 125 12.95 -4.49 4.19
C ILE A 125 12.33 -5.37 5.26
N ILE A 126 12.00 -4.80 6.41
CA ILE A 126 11.20 -5.47 7.45
C ILE A 126 9.78 -4.94 7.36
N TRP A 127 8.84 -5.84 7.07
CA TRP A 127 7.41 -5.54 6.95
C TRP A 127 6.77 -5.58 8.34
N VAL A 128 6.32 -4.43 8.83
CA VAL A 128 5.76 -4.31 10.17
C VAL A 128 4.24 -4.17 10.11
N ASN A 129 3.56 -4.96 10.94
CA ASN A 129 2.19 -4.71 11.37
C ASN A 129 2.12 -4.89 12.89
N ILE A 130 1.89 -3.80 13.62
CA ILE A 130 1.63 -3.82 15.06
C ILE A 130 0.12 -3.85 15.25
N ALA A 131 -0.40 -4.88 15.90
CA ALA A 131 -1.83 -5.02 16.20
C ALA A 131 -2.09 -4.93 17.71
N VAL A 132 -2.81 -3.88 18.14
CA VAL A 132 -3.07 -3.55 19.55
C VAL A 132 -4.55 -3.29 19.80
N ASP A 133 -5.02 -3.50 21.03
CA ASP A 133 -6.43 -3.28 21.39
C ASP A 133 -6.77 -1.79 21.52
N LYS A 134 -5.77 -0.96 21.82
CA LYS A 134 -5.90 0.50 22.01
C LYS A 134 -4.69 1.20 21.41
N ILE A 135 -4.92 2.37 20.81
CA ILE A 135 -3.87 3.19 20.19
C ILE A 135 -3.77 4.59 20.82
N GLU A 136 -4.73 4.94 21.68
CA GLU A 136 -4.81 6.25 22.32
C GLU A 136 -3.54 6.54 23.14
N GLY A 137 -2.89 7.65 22.81
CA GLY A 137 -1.68 8.11 23.50
C GLY A 137 -0.37 7.49 23.01
N VAL A 138 -0.39 6.57 22.03
CA VAL A 138 0.80 6.11 21.33
C VAL A 138 1.11 7.13 20.23
N LEU A 139 2.19 7.90 20.40
CA LEU A 139 2.56 9.01 19.49
C LEU A 139 3.84 8.74 18.69
N SER A 140 4.69 7.86 19.20
CA SER A 140 5.90 7.39 18.54
C SER A 140 6.17 5.94 18.90
N LEU A 141 7.12 5.34 18.18
CA LEU A 141 7.54 3.96 18.31
C LEU A 141 9.06 3.92 18.48
N ASP A 142 9.54 3.25 19.51
CA ASP A 142 10.97 2.95 19.67
C ASP A 142 11.25 1.52 19.20
N HIS A 143 12.14 1.38 18.22
CA HIS A 143 12.54 0.10 17.62
C HIS A 143 13.91 -0.29 18.14
N ARG A 144 13.97 -1.38 18.90
CA ARG A 144 15.21 -1.92 19.44
C ARG A 144 15.65 -3.15 18.66
N PHE A 145 16.79 -3.04 18.02
CA PHE A 145 17.42 -4.12 17.27
C PHE A 145 18.50 -4.77 18.12
N GLU A 146 18.42 -6.08 18.34
CA GLU A 146 19.54 -6.88 18.84
C GLU A 146 20.27 -7.48 17.63
N LEU A 147 21.55 -7.16 17.52
CA LEU A 147 22.39 -7.43 16.36
C LEU A 147 23.56 -8.30 16.74
N LYS A 148 24.03 -9.13 15.81
CA LYS A 148 25.21 -9.96 15.96
C LYS A 148 26.18 -9.75 14.79
N GLY A 149 27.39 -9.31 15.10
CA GLY A 149 28.51 -9.16 14.16
C GLY A 149 29.73 -9.97 14.59
N LYS A 150 30.90 -9.73 14.01
CA LYS A 150 32.13 -10.42 14.45
C LYS A 150 32.56 -9.98 15.85
N ASP A 151 32.28 -8.72 16.21
CA ASP A 151 32.59 -8.15 17.53
C ASP A 151 31.62 -8.61 18.64
N GLY A 152 30.72 -9.55 18.35
CA GLY A 152 29.70 -10.03 19.28
C GLY A 152 28.35 -9.33 19.12
N LYS A 153 27.58 -9.30 20.21
CA LYS A 153 26.22 -8.73 20.23
C LYS A 153 26.24 -7.22 20.45
N LYS A 154 25.41 -6.49 19.70
CA LYS A 154 25.21 -5.04 19.80
C LYS A 154 23.72 -4.71 19.79
N GLN A 155 23.39 -3.48 20.19
CA GLN A 155 22.03 -2.96 20.13
C GLN A 155 22.01 -1.63 19.40
N ASP A 156 21.09 -1.48 18.45
CA ASP A 156 20.76 -0.21 17.81
C ASP A 156 19.30 0.15 18.10
N ASN A 157 18.98 1.45 18.13
CA ASN A 157 17.61 1.93 18.32
C ASN A 157 17.20 2.87 17.19
N PHE A 158 15.91 2.88 16.84
CA PHE A 158 15.32 3.77 15.85
C PHE A 158 13.95 4.26 16.30
N GLU A 159 13.80 5.58 16.43
CA GLU A 159 12.52 6.20 16.79
C GLU A 159 11.74 6.62 15.53
N LEU A 160 10.43 6.37 15.55
CA LEU A 160 9.51 6.74 14.46
C LEU A 160 8.27 7.41 15.03
N SER A 161 7.96 8.62 14.57
CA SER A 161 6.67 9.27 14.88
C SER A 161 5.52 8.60 14.15
N ILE A 162 4.36 8.49 14.80
CA ILE A 162 3.11 8.05 14.19
C ILE A 162 2.43 9.23 13.48
N ASP A 163 1.76 8.95 12.37
CA ASP A 163 0.84 9.90 11.74
C ASP A 163 -0.52 9.83 12.45
N LEU A 164 -0.91 10.94 13.07
CA LEU A 164 -2.10 11.03 13.92
C LEU A 164 -3.36 11.41 13.15
N GLU A 165 -3.27 11.58 11.83
CA GLU A 165 -4.47 11.75 11.01
C GLU A 165 -5.30 10.45 11.00
N ASP A 166 -6.62 10.58 11.00
CA ASP A 166 -7.51 9.42 10.93
C ASP A 166 -7.37 8.69 9.58
N ALA A 167 -7.65 7.39 9.58
CA ALA A 167 -7.83 6.64 8.34
C ALA A 167 -8.98 7.26 7.52
N VAL A 168 -8.82 7.29 6.19
CA VAL A 168 -9.80 7.99 5.35
C VAL A 168 -11.13 7.24 5.35
N LYS A 169 -12.19 7.92 5.80
CA LYS A 169 -13.55 7.36 5.77
C LYS A 169 -14.12 7.40 4.36
N ILE A 170 -14.56 6.25 3.87
CA ILE A 170 -15.14 6.11 2.53
C ILE A 170 -16.43 5.28 2.54
N GLY A 171 -17.25 5.41 1.49
CA GLY A 171 -18.31 4.45 1.20
C GLY A 171 -17.77 3.18 0.54
N PRO A 172 -18.63 2.15 0.37
CA PRO A 172 -18.21 0.94 -0.31
C PRO A 172 -18.01 1.18 -1.83
N PRO A 173 -16.99 0.56 -2.46
CA PRO A 173 -16.74 0.69 -3.90
C PRO A 173 -17.64 -0.24 -4.73
N LEU A 174 -18.43 -1.08 -4.08
CA LEU A 174 -19.24 -2.14 -4.65
C LEU A 174 -20.56 -2.23 -3.88
N THR A 175 -21.52 -2.96 -4.44
CA THR A 175 -22.80 -3.25 -3.78
C THR A 175 -23.07 -4.76 -3.78
N GLY A 176 -23.99 -5.23 -2.95
CA GLY A 176 -24.43 -6.61 -2.91
C GLY A 176 -23.66 -7.47 -1.91
N LYS A 177 -23.77 -8.79 -2.09
CA LYS A 177 -23.41 -9.77 -1.06
C LYS A 177 -22.19 -10.63 -1.40
N ASN A 178 -21.59 -11.21 -0.36
CA ASN A 178 -20.54 -12.23 -0.41
C ASN A 178 -19.24 -11.77 -1.11
N TRP A 179 -18.79 -10.56 -0.82
CA TRP A 179 -17.51 -10.05 -1.29
C TRP A 179 -16.38 -10.54 -0.38
N LEU A 180 -15.39 -11.20 -0.97
CA LEU A 180 -14.14 -11.59 -0.34
C LEU A 180 -13.12 -10.46 -0.51
N ALA A 181 -12.52 -10.03 0.59
CA ALA A 181 -11.36 -9.15 0.60
C ALA A 181 -10.06 -9.98 0.52
N MET A 182 -9.27 -9.79 -0.54
CA MET A 182 -7.91 -10.33 -0.66
C MET A 182 -6.89 -9.19 -0.56
N GLY A 183 -5.80 -9.37 0.20
CA GLY A 183 -4.87 -8.28 0.53
C GLY A 183 -5.29 -7.42 1.73
N GLY A 184 -5.16 -6.11 1.61
CA GLY A 184 -5.37 -5.16 2.71
C GLY A 184 -4.16 -5.05 3.65
N TYR A 185 -4.40 -4.67 4.90
CA TYR A 185 -3.32 -4.44 5.88
C TYR A 185 -2.74 -5.73 6.47
N SER A 186 -3.56 -6.77 6.61
CA SER A 186 -3.22 -8.01 7.33
C SER A 186 -2.54 -9.08 6.46
N GLY A 187 -2.75 -9.05 5.13
CA GLY A 187 -2.13 -9.99 4.20
C GLY A 187 -0.68 -9.61 3.89
N ILE A 188 0.31 -10.36 4.38
CA ILE A 188 1.73 -9.99 4.21
C ILE A 188 2.33 -10.35 2.84
N LEU A 189 1.60 -11.06 1.98
CA LEU A 189 2.02 -11.43 0.63
C LEU A 189 1.29 -10.57 -0.42
N GLY A 190 1.74 -10.61 -1.68
CA GLY A 190 1.12 -9.82 -2.75
C GLY A 190 1.31 -8.31 -2.54
N HIS A 191 0.19 -7.57 -2.54
CA HIS A 191 0.13 -6.10 -2.49
C HIS A 191 0.96 -5.46 -1.38
N ARG A 192 0.95 -6.03 -0.15
CA ARG A 192 1.75 -5.51 0.97
C ARG A 192 3.25 -5.57 0.71
N ARG A 193 3.73 -6.38 -0.24
CA ARG A 193 5.14 -6.48 -0.63
C ARG A 193 5.47 -5.83 -1.99
N ALA A 194 4.52 -5.14 -2.61
CA ALA A 194 4.71 -4.50 -3.92
C ALA A 194 5.51 -3.18 -3.85
N LEU A 195 6.64 -3.18 -3.13
CA LEU A 195 7.52 -2.02 -3.00
C LEU A 195 8.33 -1.86 -4.28
N MET A 196 8.21 -0.71 -4.93
CA MET A 196 8.77 -0.47 -6.25
C MET A 196 9.72 0.74 -6.26
N PRO A 197 10.86 0.66 -6.97
CA PRO A 197 11.73 1.80 -7.22
C PRO A 197 11.18 2.64 -8.37
N ILE A 198 10.46 3.73 -8.06
CA ILE A 198 9.81 4.60 -9.04
C ILE A 198 10.30 6.03 -8.84
N GLY A 199 10.80 6.65 -9.92
CA GLY A 199 11.27 8.05 -9.86
C GLY A 199 12.37 8.28 -8.83
N ASN A 200 13.31 7.32 -8.69
CA ASN A 200 14.40 7.31 -7.71
C ASN A 200 13.93 7.28 -6.24
N ARG A 201 12.75 6.74 -5.96
CA ARG A 201 12.21 6.55 -4.61
C ARG A 201 11.58 5.17 -4.47
N LEU A 202 11.58 4.65 -3.26
CA LEU A 202 10.78 3.47 -2.92
C LEU A 202 9.33 3.92 -2.71
N VAL A 203 8.40 3.30 -3.44
CA VAL A 203 6.97 3.61 -3.40
C VAL A 203 6.20 2.33 -3.12
N LEU A 204 5.23 2.39 -2.20
CA LEU A 204 4.34 1.28 -1.88
C LEU A 204 2.88 1.74 -1.96
N SER A 205 2.38 1.91 -3.17
CA SER A 205 1.00 2.38 -3.43
C SER A 205 -0.06 1.40 -2.92
N GLN A 206 0.26 0.12 -2.95
CA GLN A 206 -0.69 -0.95 -2.69
C GLN A 206 -0.69 -1.39 -1.21
N ARG A 207 -0.15 -0.58 -0.29
CA ARG A 207 -0.03 -0.89 1.14
C ARG A 207 -1.36 -1.31 1.80
N TYR A 208 -2.47 -0.75 1.34
CA TYR A 208 -3.82 -1.08 1.83
C TYR A 208 -4.75 -1.55 0.70
N ALA A 209 -4.19 -2.01 -0.42
CA ALA A 209 -4.98 -2.44 -1.56
C ALA A 209 -5.75 -3.72 -1.26
N ILE A 210 -7.02 -3.75 -1.65
CA ILE A 210 -7.87 -4.94 -1.57
C ILE A 210 -8.31 -5.31 -2.98
N ASP A 211 -8.11 -6.58 -3.32
CA ASP A 211 -8.74 -7.23 -4.46
C ASP A 211 -10.08 -7.81 -4.00
N TRP A 212 -11.16 -7.29 -4.56
CA TRP A 212 -12.52 -7.72 -4.26
C TRP A 212 -12.96 -8.80 -5.23
N ILE A 213 -13.18 -9.99 -4.68
CA ILE A 213 -13.69 -11.17 -5.38
C ILE A 213 -15.10 -11.44 -4.88
N LYS A 214 -16.01 -11.95 -5.73
CA LYS A 214 -17.40 -12.26 -5.32
C LYS A 214 -17.64 -13.76 -5.28
N PHE A 215 -18.39 -14.21 -4.27
CA PHE A 215 -18.94 -15.55 -4.24
C PHE A 215 -20.40 -15.57 -4.70
N ASP A 216 -20.79 -16.64 -5.39
CA ASP A 216 -22.20 -16.96 -5.58
C ASP A 216 -22.84 -17.51 -4.28
N LYS A 217 -24.10 -17.91 -4.36
CA LYS A 217 -24.84 -18.49 -3.22
C LYS A 217 -24.26 -19.83 -2.72
N ASP A 218 -23.52 -20.53 -3.57
CA ASP A 218 -22.93 -21.85 -3.32
C ASP A 218 -21.41 -21.76 -3.04
N TRP A 219 -20.89 -20.53 -2.90
CA TRP A 219 -19.50 -20.21 -2.57
C TRP A 219 -18.48 -20.50 -3.65
N HIS A 220 -18.90 -20.43 -4.91
CA HIS A 220 -17.99 -20.43 -6.05
C HIS A 220 -17.64 -19.01 -6.46
N THR A 221 -16.44 -18.83 -7.01
CA THR A 221 -15.99 -17.56 -7.64
C THR A 221 -16.20 -17.55 -9.14
N PHE A 222 -16.49 -18.73 -9.72
CA PHE A 222 -16.83 -18.94 -11.10
C PHE A 222 -18.04 -19.87 -11.18
N LYS A 223 -18.80 -19.80 -12.28
CA LYS A 223 -19.88 -20.76 -12.54
C LYS A 223 -19.33 -22.21 -12.50
N PRO A 224 -19.99 -23.15 -11.81
CA PRO A 224 -19.51 -24.54 -11.69
C PRO A 224 -19.28 -25.26 -13.04
N ASP A 225 -20.08 -24.93 -14.06
CA ASP A 225 -20.00 -25.44 -15.43
C ASP A 225 -19.21 -24.51 -16.39
N GLY A 226 -18.71 -23.40 -15.88
CA GLY A 226 -17.97 -22.39 -16.64
C GLY A 226 -16.47 -22.68 -16.78
N SER A 227 -15.80 -21.79 -17.51
CA SER A 227 -14.35 -21.82 -17.68
C SER A 227 -13.70 -20.65 -16.95
N TRP A 228 -12.68 -20.94 -16.13
CA TRP A 228 -11.84 -19.91 -15.49
C TRP A 228 -11.07 -19.04 -16.51
N LYS A 229 -11.00 -19.47 -17.78
CA LYS A 229 -10.44 -18.72 -18.90
C LYS A 229 -11.46 -17.84 -19.63
N GLN A 230 -12.69 -17.78 -19.13
CA GLN A 230 -13.74 -16.91 -19.66
C GLN A 230 -14.18 -15.97 -18.55
N GLU A 231 -13.90 -14.68 -18.69
CA GLU A 231 -14.20 -13.66 -17.70
C GLU A 231 -15.67 -13.68 -17.28
N ARG A 232 -16.58 -13.84 -18.26
CA ARG A 232 -18.03 -13.89 -18.09
C ARG A 232 -18.53 -15.02 -17.18
N ASP A 233 -17.66 -15.98 -16.86
CA ASP A 233 -17.97 -17.07 -15.94
C ASP A 233 -17.55 -16.75 -14.51
N SER A 234 -16.76 -15.70 -14.27
CA SER A 234 -16.53 -15.17 -12.93
C SER A 234 -17.80 -14.52 -12.39
N VAL A 235 -18.06 -14.74 -11.09
CA VAL A 235 -19.26 -14.21 -10.42
C VAL A 235 -19.22 -12.69 -10.29
N CYS A 236 -18.03 -12.09 -10.20
CA CYS A 236 -17.90 -10.64 -10.03
C CYS A 236 -17.81 -9.86 -11.35
N TYR A 237 -17.60 -10.54 -12.49
CA TYR A 237 -17.40 -9.84 -13.76
C TYR A 237 -18.65 -9.09 -14.19
N GLY A 238 -18.50 -7.79 -14.48
CA GLY A 238 -19.60 -6.92 -14.85
C GLY A 238 -20.39 -6.34 -13.67
N GLU A 239 -20.00 -6.61 -12.42
CA GLU A 239 -20.61 -5.96 -11.26
C GLU A 239 -20.35 -4.44 -11.27
N PRO A 240 -21.32 -3.62 -10.85
CA PRO A 240 -21.17 -2.16 -10.85
C PRO A 240 -20.21 -1.70 -9.76
N LEU A 241 -19.28 -0.81 -10.11
CA LEU A 241 -18.42 -0.12 -9.15
C LEU A 241 -18.90 1.31 -8.87
N LEU A 242 -18.75 1.72 -7.62
CA LEU A 242 -19.29 2.95 -7.06
C LEU A 242 -18.17 3.94 -6.74
N ALA A 243 -18.41 5.22 -7.00
CA ALA A 243 -17.60 6.29 -6.44
C ALA A 243 -17.70 6.24 -4.91
N VAL A 244 -16.55 6.06 -4.23
CA VAL A 244 -16.52 5.86 -2.77
C VAL A 244 -16.75 7.15 -1.98
N THR A 245 -16.59 8.30 -2.65
CA THR A 245 -16.85 9.64 -2.13
C THR A 245 -17.30 10.58 -3.25
N ASP A 246 -17.75 11.78 -2.87
CA ASP A 246 -17.80 12.91 -3.80
C ASP A 246 -16.36 13.28 -4.21
N GLY A 247 -16.17 13.68 -5.47
CA GLY A 247 -14.85 14.08 -5.94
C GLY A 247 -14.79 14.31 -7.43
N VAL A 248 -13.57 14.44 -7.96
CA VAL A 248 -13.31 14.68 -9.38
C VAL A 248 -12.50 13.52 -9.95
N ILE A 249 -12.96 12.97 -11.07
CA ILE A 249 -12.20 11.98 -11.82
C ILE A 249 -10.99 12.66 -12.44
N VAL A 250 -9.78 12.27 -12.02
CA VAL A 250 -8.51 12.82 -12.53
C VAL A 250 -7.78 11.85 -13.45
N GLY A 251 -8.22 10.59 -13.51
CA GLY A 251 -7.77 9.60 -14.46
C GLY A 251 -8.93 8.68 -14.85
N ALA A 252 -9.11 8.46 -16.15
CA ALA A 252 -10.04 7.50 -16.72
C ALA A 252 -9.36 6.87 -17.95
N VAL A 253 -9.01 5.59 -17.83
CA VAL A 253 -8.34 4.82 -18.89
C VAL A 253 -9.27 3.69 -19.28
N ASP A 254 -9.66 3.65 -20.56
CA ASP A 254 -10.53 2.62 -21.13
C ASP A 254 -10.07 2.30 -22.56
N LYS A 255 -9.03 1.47 -22.66
CA LYS A 255 -8.38 1.13 -23.95
C LYS A 255 -7.77 -0.26 -23.99
N PHE A 256 -7.82 -0.99 -22.89
CA PHE A 256 -7.24 -2.32 -22.77
C PHE A 256 -8.34 -3.36 -22.82
N GLU A 257 -8.11 -4.44 -23.56
CA GLU A 257 -8.97 -5.62 -23.50
C GLU A 257 -8.73 -6.40 -22.19
N ASP A 258 -9.70 -7.26 -21.84
CA ASP A 258 -9.54 -8.23 -20.76
C ASP A 258 -8.43 -9.25 -21.09
N GLN A 259 -7.81 -9.84 -20.05
CA GLN A 259 -6.68 -10.76 -20.18
C GLN A 259 -7.02 -12.19 -19.68
N PRO A 260 -7.82 -12.99 -20.43
CA PRO A 260 -8.25 -14.32 -19.99
C PRO A 260 -7.11 -15.35 -19.87
N ASN A 261 -5.96 -15.04 -20.50
CA ASN A 261 -4.78 -15.90 -20.54
C ASN A 261 -3.53 -15.10 -20.18
N PHE A 262 -3.62 -14.27 -19.14
CA PHE A 262 -2.46 -13.52 -18.66
C PHE A 262 -1.25 -14.45 -18.44
N VAL A 263 -0.12 -14.10 -19.05
CA VAL A 263 1.17 -14.78 -18.86
C VAL A 263 2.05 -13.89 -18.00
N GLU A 264 2.54 -14.46 -16.90
CA GLU A 264 3.44 -13.80 -15.96
C GLU A 264 4.68 -13.26 -16.70
N GLY A 265 5.04 -11.99 -16.44
CA GLY A 265 6.20 -11.32 -17.07
C GLY A 265 5.92 -10.52 -18.34
N THR A 266 4.65 -10.28 -18.69
CA THR A 266 4.25 -9.38 -19.79
C THR A 266 4.18 -7.89 -19.35
N ASP A 267 4.08 -6.98 -20.33
CA ASP A 267 4.28 -5.52 -20.24
C ASP A 267 3.71 -4.83 -18.97
N MET A 268 4.62 -4.38 -18.09
CA MET A 268 4.33 -3.62 -16.86
C MET A 268 4.04 -2.13 -17.11
N GLY A 269 3.92 -1.69 -18.36
CA GLY A 269 3.63 -0.29 -18.70
C GLY A 269 2.28 0.21 -18.19
N TYR A 270 1.28 -0.67 -18.05
CA TYR A 270 -0.07 -0.33 -17.58
C TYR A 270 -0.64 -1.41 -16.64
N PRO A 271 -0.09 -1.56 -15.42
CA PRO A 271 -0.41 -2.68 -14.54
C PRO A 271 -1.89 -2.70 -14.12
N GLY A 272 -2.53 -1.52 -14.00
CA GLY A 272 -3.95 -1.42 -13.67
C GLY A 272 -4.92 -1.64 -14.83
N GLY A 273 -4.45 -1.81 -16.07
CA GLY A 273 -5.32 -1.93 -17.24
C GLY A 273 -6.25 -0.72 -17.42
N ASN A 274 -7.54 -0.98 -17.65
CA ASN A 274 -8.56 0.05 -17.58
C ASN A 274 -8.78 0.43 -16.11
N CYS A 275 -8.80 1.73 -15.83
CA CYS A 275 -8.79 2.22 -14.46
C CYS A 275 -9.44 3.59 -14.32
N ILE A 276 -9.86 3.88 -13.09
CA ILE A 276 -10.34 5.19 -12.67
C ILE A 276 -9.49 5.66 -11.49
N THR A 277 -9.12 6.94 -11.52
CA THR A 277 -8.56 7.66 -10.37
C THR A 277 -9.51 8.77 -9.98
N LEU A 278 -10.08 8.66 -8.78
CA LEU A 278 -10.95 9.66 -8.17
C LEU A 278 -10.13 10.50 -7.18
N LYS A 279 -10.01 11.80 -7.44
CA LYS A 279 -9.48 12.77 -6.47
C LYS A 279 -10.58 13.19 -5.52
N MET A 280 -10.31 13.04 -4.23
CA MET A 280 -11.21 13.37 -3.14
C MET A 280 -10.98 14.81 -2.67
N ASP A 281 -11.98 15.41 -2.02
CA ASP A 281 -11.89 16.80 -1.54
C ASP A 281 -10.82 16.99 -0.44
N ASN A 282 -10.47 15.93 0.29
CA ASN A 282 -9.38 15.95 1.28
C ASN A 282 -7.98 15.79 0.67
N GLY A 283 -7.87 15.70 -0.66
CA GLY A 283 -6.59 15.64 -1.39
C GLY A 283 -6.04 14.24 -1.64
N TYR A 284 -6.65 13.20 -1.09
CA TYR A 284 -6.31 11.80 -1.40
C TYR A 284 -6.95 11.31 -2.69
N TYR A 285 -6.49 10.16 -3.16
CA TYR A 285 -6.94 9.54 -4.41
C TYR A 285 -7.41 8.12 -4.16
N ALA A 286 -8.56 7.76 -4.72
CA ALA A 286 -9.05 6.39 -4.78
C ALA A 286 -8.81 5.81 -6.19
N PHE A 287 -8.26 4.60 -6.24
CA PHE A 287 -7.95 3.89 -7.48
C PHE A 287 -8.83 2.67 -7.64
N TYR A 288 -9.35 2.50 -8.85
CA TYR A 288 -10.12 1.36 -9.29
C TYR A 288 -9.43 0.81 -10.54
N ALA A 289 -9.02 -0.45 -10.53
CA ALA A 289 -8.29 -1.06 -11.63
C ALA A 289 -8.91 -2.38 -12.08
N HIS A 290 -8.40 -2.90 -13.20
CA HIS A 290 -8.88 -4.10 -13.87
C HIS A 290 -10.33 -3.95 -14.37
N LEU A 291 -10.70 -2.74 -14.81
CA LEU A 291 -12.08 -2.45 -15.22
C LEU A 291 -12.43 -3.08 -16.55
N LYS A 292 -13.72 -3.40 -16.74
CA LYS A 292 -14.22 -4.03 -17.95
C LYS A 292 -14.06 -3.09 -19.15
N PRO A 293 -13.58 -3.57 -20.32
CA PRO A 293 -13.43 -2.75 -21.51
C PRO A 293 -14.76 -2.09 -21.93
N GLY A 294 -14.70 -0.80 -22.26
CA GLY A 294 -15.84 -0.01 -22.72
C GLY A 294 -16.91 0.24 -21.64
N SER A 295 -16.59 0.03 -20.36
CA SER A 295 -17.57 0.08 -19.27
C SER A 295 -17.55 1.36 -18.44
N LEU A 296 -16.51 2.20 -18.58
CA LEU A 296 -16.39 3.43 -17.79
C LEU A 296 -17.57 4.36 -18.11
N LYS A 297 -18.25 4.85 -17.06
CA LYS A 297 -19.40 5.77 -17.17
C LYS A 297 -19.02 7.23 -16.94
N VAL A 298 -17.73 7.50 -16.80
CA VAL A 298 -17.18 8.79 -16.43
C VAL A 298 -15.95 9.10 -17.28
N LYS A 299 -15.58 10.38 -17.34
CA LYS A 299 -14.37 10.87 -18.00
C LYS A 299 -13.53 11.75 -17.08
N THR A 300 -12.24 11.89 -17.40
CA THR A 300 -11.35 12.83 -16.71
C THR A 300 -11.95 14.25 -16.71
N GLY A 301 -11.91 14.90 -15.54
CA GLY A 301 -12.50 16.21 -15.26
C GLY A 301 -13.94 16.16 -14.74
N GLU A 302 -14.61 15.00 -14.80
CA GLU A 302 -15.99 14.86 -14.33
C GLU A 302 -16.06 14.84 -12.80
N ARG A 303 -17.04 15.55 -12.23
CA ARG A 303 -17.35 15.47 -10.80
C ARG A 303 -18.38 14.37 -10.58
N VAL A 304 -18.10 13.49 -9.63
CA VAL A 304 -18.98 12.37 -9.26
C VAL A 304 -19.51 12.54 -7.84
N LYS A 305 -20.63 11.88 -7.58
CA LYS A 305 -21.21 11.76 -6.23
C LYS A 305 -20.93 10.40 -5.65
N ARG A 306 -20.74 10.34 -4.33
CA ARG A 306 -20.64 9.07 -3.61
C ARG A 306 -21.83 8.16 -3.99
N GLY A 307 -21.53 6.89 -4.28
CA GLY A 307 -22.53 5.89 -4.71
C GLY A 307 -22.91 5.95 -6.19
N GLN A 308 -22.40 6.92 -6.95
CA GLN A 308 -22.57 6.93 -8.42
C GLN A 308 -21.86 5.74 -9.04
N VAL A 309 -22.54 5.02 -9.93
CA VAL A 309 -21.91 3.96 -10.73
C VAL A 309 -20.97 4.60 -11.75
N ILE A 310 -19.69 4.25 -11.69
CA ILE A 310 -18.63 4.88 -12.50
C ILE A 310 -17.97 3.90 -13.50
N GLY A 311 -18.23 2.60 -13.38
CA GLY A 311 -17.74 1.58 -14.30
C GLY A 311 -18.24 0.18 -13.92
N LEU A 312 -17.68 -0.86 -14.54
CA LEU A 312 -17.94 -2.25 -14.20
C LEU A 312 -16.64 -3.02 -13.91
N VAL A 313 -16.71 -4.00 -13.01
CA VAL A 313 -15.62 -4.94 -12.70
C VAL A 313 -15.24 -5.75 -13.95
N GLY A 314 -13.95 -5.86 -14.24
CA GLY A 314 -13.41 -6.56 -15.42
C GLY A 314 -12.20 -7.44 -15.10
N ASN A 315 -11.32 -7.59 -16.09
CA ASN A 315 -10.08 -8.38 -16.01
C ASN A 315 -8.95 -7.79 -16.90
N SER A 316 -8.94 -6.47 -17.12
CA SER A 316 -7.92 -5.83 -17.95
C SER A 316 -6.62 -5.58 -17.18
N GLY A 317 -5.50 -5.43 -17.91
CA GLY A 317 -4.19 -5.15 -17.28
C GLY A 317 -3.51 -6.38 -16.68
N HIS A 318 -2.68 -6.17 -15.65
CA HIS A 318 -1.93 -7.24 -14.98
C HIS A 318 -2.82 -7.96 -13.96
N SER A 319 -3.79 -8.72 -14.48
CA SER A 319 -4.80 -9.45 -13.71
C SER A 319 -4.85 -10.91 -14.13
N PHE A 320 -4.92 -11.82 -13.16
CA PHE A 320 -5.04 -13.26 -13.41
C PHE A 320 -6.49 -13.71 -13.60
N GLU A 321 -7.43 -13.00 -12.99
CA GLU A 321 -8.86 -13.32 -13.00
C GLU A 321 -9.71 -12.09 -12.67
N PRO A 322 -11.01 -12.06 -13.04
CA PRO A 322 -11.83 -10.90 -12.74
C PRO A 322 -11.91 -10.59 -11.23
N HIS A 323 -11.64 -9.35 -10.88
CA HIS A 323 -11.77 -8.76 -9.54
C HIS A 323 -11.75 -7.23 -9.64
N LEU A 324 -12.15 -6.54 -8.56
CA LEU A 324 -11.85 -5.11 -8.43
C LEU A 324 -10.61 -4.94 -7.56
N HIS A 325 -9.51 -4.44 -8.12
CA HIS A 325 -8.42 -3.88 -7.31
C HIS A 325 -8.77 -2.48 -6.86
N PHE A 326 -8.81 -2.26 -5.55
CA PHE A 326 -9.14 -0.98 -4.94
C PHE A 326 -8.10 -0.57 -3.91
N HIS A 327 -7.61 0.67 -3.99
CA HIS A 327 -6.77 1.24 -2.94
C HIS A 327 -6.86 2.76 -2.90
N MET A 328 -6.33 3.33 -1.82
CA MET A 328 -6.15 4.76 -1.66
C MET A 328 -4.68 5.16 -1.62
N SER A 329 -4.36 6.34 -2.15
CA SER A 329 -2.99 6.87 -2.23
C SER A 329 -2.93 8.37 -1.99
N ASP A 330 -1.74 8.87 -1.66
CA ASP A 330 -1.42 10.29 -1.53
C ASP A 330 -1.06 10.99 -2.87
N SER A 331 -1.10 10.26 -3.99
CA SER A 331 -0.73 10.75 -5.33
C SER A 331 -1.70 10.22 -6.39
N PRO A 332 -1.95 10.95 -7.51
CA PRO A 332 -2.89 10.58 -8.56
C PRO A 332 -2.46 9.43 -9.49
N GLY A 333 -1.26 8.86 -9.32
CA GLY A 333 -0.82 7.70 -10.11
C GLY A 333 -0.97 6.39 -9.35
N ILE A 334 -1.49 5.36 -10.04
CA ILE A 334 -1.76 4.02 -9.47
C ILE A 334 -0.55 3.40 -8.75
N LEU A 335 0.67 3.72 -9.21
CA LEU A 335 1.93 3.31 -8.58
C LEU A 335 2.83 4.48 -8.16
N LEU A 336 2.33 5.72 -8.20
CA LEU A 336 3.15 6.93 -8.02
C LEU A 336 3.03 7.57 -6.63
N GLY A 337 2.25 6.98 -5.72
CA GLY A 337 2.06 7.48 -4.35
C GLY A 337 2.15 6.37 -3.31
N ASN A 338 2.19 6.74 -2.05
CA ASN A 338 2.13 5.77 -0.95
C ASN A 338 0.68 5.42 -0.62
N GLY A 339 0.45 4.14 -0.36
CA GLY A 339 -0.85 3.66 0.09
C GLY A 339 -1.22 4.26 1.44
N ILE A 340 -2.44 4.81 1.52
CA ILE A 340 -3.00 5.45 2.72
C ILE A 340 -4.11 4.55 3.27
N PRO A 341 -4.22 4.37 4.60
CA PRO A 341 -5.29 3.56 5.15
C PRO A 341 -6.64 4.23 4.99
N TYR A 342 -7.66 3.40 4.84
CA TYR A 342 -9.05 3.82 4.73
C TYR A 342 -9.94 2.87 5.50
N VAL A 343 -11.15 3.31 5.80
CA VAL A 343 -12.18 2.52 6.49
C VAL A 343 -13.52 2.72 5.81
N PHE A 344 -14.32 1.66 5.77
CA PHE A 344 -15.69 1.77 5.27
C PHE A 344 -16.59 2.34 6.34
N ASP A 345 -17.48 3.25 5.95
CA ASP A 345 -18.43 3.84 6.89
C ASP A 345 -19.41 2.82 7.47
N LYS A 346 -19.85 1.84 6.66
CA LYS A 346 -20.60 0.67 7.11
C LYS A 346 -20.49 -0.52 6.15
N PHE A 347 -20.58 -1.74 6.68
CA PHE A 347 -20.75 -2.99 5.94
C PHE A 347 -21.23 -4.12 6.86
N GLU A 348 -21.77 -5.19 6.30
CA GLU A 348 -22.01 -6.42 7.06
C GLU A 348 -20.81 -7.36 6.96
N TYR A 349 -20.33 -7.86 8.09
CA TYR A 349 -19.29 -8.88 8.18
C TYR A 349 -19.90 -10.27 8.39
N LEU A 350 -19.55 -11.24 7.55
CA LEU A 350 -20.14 -12.58 7.54
C LEU A 350 -19.20 -13.64 8.13
N GLY A 351 -17.91 -13.35 8.21
CA GLY A 351 -16.87 -14.31 8.59
C GLY A 351 -15.71 -14.29 7.61
N GLU A 352 -14.99 -15.41 7.49
CA GLU A 352 -13.72 -15.47 6.76
C GLU A 352 -13.63 -16.69 5.82
N ALA A 353 -12.93 -16.55 4.70
CA ALA A 353 -12.45 -17.67 3.90
C ALA A 353 -11.17 -18.25 4.53
N THR A 354 -11.04 -19.59 4.58
CA THR A 354 -9.99 -20.24 5.38
C THR A 354 -8.84 -20.82 4.55
N ASP A 355 -8.98 -20.91 3.22
CA ASP A 355 -7.90 -21.31 2.31
C ASP A 355 -7.65 -20.18 1.31
N LEU A 356 -6.86 -19.20 1.71
CA LEU A 356 -6.59 -18.02 0.88
C LEU A 356 -5.57 -18.31 -0.24
N LYS A 357 -4.74 -19.34 -0.08
CA LYS A 357 -3.68 -19.68 -1.05
C LYS A 357 -4.26 -20.07 -2.40
N ARG A 358 -5.48 -20.62 -2.44
CA ARG A 358 -6.17 -20.97 -3.67
C ARG A 358 -6.43 -19.78 -4.60
N TYR A 359 -6.47 -18.55 -4.06
CA TYR A 359 -6.69 -17.33 -4.84
C TYR A 359 -5.40 -16.77 -5.44
N ASN A 360 -4.23 -17.28 -5.03
CA ASN A 360 -2.92 -16.88 -5.54
C ASN A 360 -2.38 -17.88 -6.59
N THR A 361 -3.25 -18.54 -7.35
CA THR A 361 -2.85 -19.53 -8.36
C THR A 361 -3.68 -19.42 -9.64
N ASN A 362 -3.07 -19.69 -10.79
CA ASN A 362 -3.75 -19.75 -12.09
C ASN A 362 -4.43 -21.11 -12.33
N LYS A 363 -5.01 -21.71 -11.28
CA LYS A 363 -5.67 -23.01 -11.36
C LYS A 363 -7.18 -22.86 -11.23
N PRO A 364 -7.97 -23.66 -11.98
CA PRO A 364 -9.42 -23.64 -11.86
C PRO A 364 -9.88 -23.95 -10.44
N ARG A 365 -10.86 -23.19 -9.96
CA ARG A 365 -11.49 -23.35 -8.65
C ARG A 365 -12.90 -23.91 -8.81
N LYS A 366 -12.99 -25.23 -9.00
CA LYS A 366 -14.28 -25.93 -9.18
C LYS A 366 -15.05 -26.13 -7.89
N GLU A 367 -14.35 -26.37 -6.79
CA GLU A 367 -14.98 -26.64 -5.50
C GLU A 367 -15.40 -25.33 -4.78
N PRO A 368 -16.45 -25.36 -3.96
CA PRO A 368 -16.81 -24.26 -3.08
C PRO A 368 -15.64 -23.77 -2.22
N ALA A 369 -15.66 -22.50 -1.85
CA ALA A 369 -14.68 -21.91 -0.93
C ALA A 369 -14.86 -22.46 0.50
N PRO A 370 -13.79 -22.99 1.13
CA PRO A 370 -13.80 -23.28 2.56
C PRO A 370 -13.81 -21.95 3.32
N LYS A 371 -14.62 -21.90 4.36
CA LYS A 371 -14.98 -20.67 5.06
C LYS A 371 -15.45 -20.98 6.47
N LYS A 372 -15.38 -19.96 7.32
CA LYS A 372 -15.90 -19.96 8.67
C LYS A 372 -16.81 -18.75 8.82
N LEU A 373 -18.10 -19.00 8.70
CA LEU A 373 -19.13 -17.96 8.82
C LEU A 373 -19.55 -17.78 10.27
N LEU A 374 -19.94 -16.55 10.61
CA LEU A 374 -20.63 -16.23 11.86
C LEU A 374 -22.04 -16.84 11.85
N LYS A 375 -22.61 -17.04 13.05
CA LYS A 375 -24.01 -17.47 13.20
C LYS A 375 -24.99 -16.43 12.66
N SER A 376 -24.62 -15.16 12.76
CA SER A 376 -25.36 -14.01 12.26
C SER A 376 -24.36 -12.99 11.73
N ALA A 377 -24.67 -12.34 10.61
CA ALA A 377 -23.86 -11.24 10.11
C ALA A 377 -23.82 -10.09 11.12
N GLU A 378 -22.68 -9.42 11.20
CA GLU A 378 -22.45 -8.30 12.12
C GLU A 378 -22.32 -7.01 11.34
N GLN A 379 -23.04 -5.96 11.75
CA GLN A 379 -22.88 -4.63 11.18
C GLN A 379 -21.60 -4.00 11.74
N ARG A 380 -20.67 -3.66 10.85
CA ARG A 380 -19.38 -3.03 11.16
C ARG A 380 -19.33 -1.62 10.58
N GLN A 381 -18.61 -0.73 11.25
CA GLN A 381 -18.46 0.67 10.85
C GLN A 381 -17.05 1.15 11.18
N LEU A 382 -16.49 2.00 10.32
CA LEU A 382 -15.15 2.58 10.47
C LEU A 382 -14.06 1.51 10.68
N GLU A 383 -14.21 0.39 9.97
CA GLU A 383 -13.25 -0.71 9.94
C GLU A 383 -12.78 -0.97 8.50
N LEU A 384 -11.53 -1.42 8.36
CA LEU A 384 -10.97 -1.98 7.13
C LEU A 384 -11.04 -3.51 7.22
N PRO A 385 -11.63 -4.21 6.24
CA PRO A 385 -11.65 -5.67 6.24
C PRO A 385 -10.24 -6.28 6.17
N ALA A 386 -9.96 -7.20 7.08
CA ALA A 386 -8.78 -8.05 7.04
C ALA A 386 -8.81 -8.95 5.79
N GLU A 387 -7.64 -9.35 5.29
CA GLU A 387 -7.52 -10.42 4.29
C GLU A 387 -8.35 -11.64 4.69
N GLY A 388 -9.13 -12.15 3.74
CA GLY A 388 -10.02 -13.29 3.94
C GLY A 388 -11.41 -12.92 4.45
N SER A 389 -11.65 -11.67 4.86
CA SER A 389 -12.98 -11.21 5.30
C SER A 389 -14.01 -11.37 4.18
N ILE A 390 -15.18 -11.87 4.54
CA ILE A 390 -16.37 -11.95 3.68
C ILE A 390 -17.37 -10.90 4.16
N VAL A 391 -17.76 -10.00 3.26
CA VAL A 391 -18.63 -8.85 3.59
C VAL A 391 -19.80 -8.70 2.61
N ASN A 392 -20.88 -8.05 3.08
CA ASN A 392 -21.89 -7.47 2.21
C ASN A 392 -21.81 -5.95 2.27
N PHE A 393 -22.03 -5.31 1.12
CA PHE A 393 -22.27 -3.89 1.02
C PHE A 393 -23.75 -3.67 0.74
N GLU A 394 -24.41 -3.02 1.69
CA GLU A 394 -25.80 -2.62 1.51
C GLU A 394 -25.93 -1.66 0.30
N PRO A 395 -27.04 -1.73 -0.46
CA PRO A 395 -27.32 -0.81 -1.56
C PRO A 395 -27.37 0.66 -1.15
#